data_AF-A0A4P7RQL5-F1
#
_entry.id   AF-A0A4P7RQL5-F1
#
_cell.length_a   1.000
_cell.length_b   1.000
_cell.length_c   1.000
_cell.angle_alpha   90.00
_cell.angle_beta   90.00
_cell.angle_gamma   90.00
#
_symmetry.space_group_name_H-M   'P 1'
#
loop_
_entity.id
_entity.type
_entity.pdbx_description
1 polymer ?
#
loop_
_entity_poly.entity_id
_entity_poly.type
_entity_poly.pdbx_seq_one_letter_code
_entity_poly.pdbx_strand_id
1 'polypeptide(L)'
;MSDFDYPPPTPPASKGRRKWPWITGAVVSGLLIIGVVDPTGSRDTAAQEAAVAAASATTTSTSKAAIATTSPVAPSSAATTPESMLAPVPAALAVENADGANAALTLLATLPIKGRAPKTGYDREMFGQAWTDDVTVEGGRNGCDTRNDILRRDLTAITVKPGSNGCAVQTGTLADTYTATTISFVRGTDTSSAVQIDHMVALSNAWQTGAQQLDPATRANLANDPRNLQAVDGPANQQKSDGDAATWLPSNTAYRCTYVARQVEVKAAYGLWVTQPEHDAITRVLGDCGGAVPVAAPAPVAEPIAPAPAPAPVAPAPVAPAPAPIAPAPAPAPVAPAPLVEAPAPSSVYYQNCSAVRAAGAAPIRAGQPGYSSKLDRDGDGIACE
;
A
#
# COMPACT_ATOMS: atom_id res chain seq x y z
N MET A 1 60.69 3.47 -23.92
CA MET A 1 60.55 2.77 -22.63
C MET A 1 59.14 3.03 -22.15
N SER A 2 58.15 2.16 -22.20
CA SER A 2 57.92 0.88 -22.87
C SER A 2 56.39 0.80 -22.97
N ASP A 3 55.84 0.69 -24.17
CA ASP A 3 54.41 0.52 -24.40
C ASP A 3 53.95 -0.84 -23.87
N PHE A 4 52.97 -0.85 -22.97
CA PHE A 4 52.31 -2.08 -22.49
C PHE A 4 51.06 -2.31 -23.33
N ASP A 5 51.23 -3.14 -24.36
CA ASP A 5 50.18 -3.64 -25.24
C ASP A 5 49.33 -4.66 -24.47
N TYR A 6 48.03 -4.36 -24.27
CA TYR A 6 47.07 -5.29 -23.68
C TYR A 6 46.34 -6.03 -24.81
N PRO A 7 46.37 -7.37 -24.87
CA PRO A 7 45.63 -8.10 -25.89
C PRO A 7 44.11 -8.02 -25.63
N PRO A 8 43.27 -8.04 -26.69
CA PRO A 8 41.82 -8.01 -26.54
C PRO A 8 41.29 -9.33 -25.94
N PRO A 9 40.14 -9.29 -25.24
CA PRO A 9 39.55 -10.47 -24.61
C PRO A 9 39.09 -11.50 -25.64
N THR A 10 39.33 -12.78 -25.33
CA THR A 10 38.87 -13.93 -26.11
C THR A 10 37.35 -14.13 -25.95
N PRO A 11 36.61 -14.45 -27.04
CA PRO A 11 35.20 -14.77 -26.94
C PRO A 11 34.97 -16.14 -26.28
N PRO A 12 33.88 -16.33 -25.52
CA PRO A 12 33.60 -17.61 -24.88
C PRO A 12 33.26 -18.70 -25.91
N ALA A 13 33.82 -19.89 -25.69
CA ALA A 13 33.63 -21.07 -26.51
C ALA A 13 32.14 -21.47 -26.61
N SER A 14 31.64 -21.61 -27.83
CA SER A 14 30.30 -22.14 -28.13
C SER A 14 30.19 -23.60 -27.67
N LYS A 15 29.40 -23.88 -26.64
CA LYS A 15 29.08 -25.25 -26.24
C LYS A 15 28.01 -25.82 -27.18
N GLY A 16 28.36 -26.89 -27.88
CA GLY A 16 27.51 -27.58 -28.84
C GLY A 16 26.19 -28.09 -28.24
N ARG A 17 25.12 -27.93 -29.01
CA ARG A 17 23.79 -28.48 -28.74
C ARG A 17 23.86 -30.01 -28.70
N ARG A 18 23.61 -30.63 -27.54
CA ARG A 18 23.35 -32.06 -27.45
C ARG A 18 21.90 -32.33 -27.85
N LYS A 19 21.72 -33.10 -28.91
CA LYS A 19 20.43 -33.64 -29.37
C LYS A 19 20.06 -34.84 -28.47
N TRP A 20 18.84 -34.89 -27.97
CA TRP A 20 18.25 -36.07 -27.31
C TRP A 20 17.02 -36.49 -28.15
N PRO A 21 16.83 -37.77 -28.53
CA PRO A 21 15.87 -38.16 -29.53
C PRO A 21 14.48 -38.29 -28.94
N TRP A 22 13.51 -38.14 -29.83
CA TRP A 22 12.07 -38.22 -29.56
C TRP A 22 11.66 -39.65 -29.27
N ILE A 23 10.86 -39.86 -28.22
CA ILE A 23 10.06 -41.07 -28.04
C ILE A 23 8.61 -40.69 -28.26
N THR A 24 8.05 -41.24 -29.32
CA THR A 24 6.63 -41.28 -29.65
C THR A 24 5.89 -42.24 -28.71
N GLY A 25 4.72 -41.84 -28.21
CA GLY A 25 3.88 -42.68 -27.35
C GLY A 25 2.40 -42.29 -27.50
N ALA A 26 1.61 -43.26 -27.93
CA ALA A 26 0.29 -43.13 -28.56
C ALA A 26 -0.87 -42.63 -27.68
N VAL A 27 -1.81 -41.98 -28.35
CA VAL A 27 -3.20 -41.72 -27.94
C VAL A 27 -3.99 -43.02 -28.01
N VAL A 28 -4.74 -43.35 -26.95
CA VAL A 28 -5.88 -44.30 -27.04
C VAL A 28 -7.06 -43.71 -26.27
N SER A 29 -8.06 -43.26 -27.04
CA SER A 29 -9.41 -42.97 -26.58
C SER A 29 -10.17 -44.27 -26.36
N GLY A 30 -10.86 -44.41 -25.23
CA GLY A 30 -11.77 -45.53 -24.96
C GLY A 30 -13.17 -45.02 -24.63
N LEU A 31 -14.13 -45.34 -25.49
CA LEU A 31 -15.57 -45.13 -25.31
C LEU A 31 -16.26 -46.35 -25.92
N LEU A 32 -17.05 -47.10 -25.14
CA LEU A 32 -18.39 -47.65 -25.47
C LEU A 32 -18.84 -48.83 -24.57
N ILE A 33 -20.08 -48.68 -24.06
CA ILE A 33 -21.24 -49.61 -24.03
C ILE A 33 -21.39 -50.73 -22.96
N ILE A 34 -22.42 -50.51 -22.12
CA ILE A 34 -23.61 -51.32 -21.75
C ILE A 34 -23.48 -52.84 -21.62
N GLY A 35 -23.90 -53.35 -20.46
CA GLY A 35 -24.40 -54.72 -20.27
C GLY A 35 -25.12 -54.87 -18.92
N VAL A 36 -26.44 -55.10 -18.97
CA VAL A 36 -27.32 -55.47 -17.84
C VAL A 36 -27.42 -56.99 -17.76
N VAL A 37 -27.21 -57.60 -16.58
CA VAL A 37 -27.98 -58.79 -16.11
C VAL A 37 -27.86 -58.98 -14.59
N ASP A 38 -29.01 -59.07 -13.92
CA ASP A 38 -29.29 -59.69 -12.60
C ASP A 38 -29.14 -61.24 -12.70
N PRO A 39 -28.98 -62.05 -11.61
CA PRO A 39 -30.03 -62.16 -10.57
C PRO A 39 -29.65 -62.64 -9.13
N THR A 40 -30.57 -62.36 -8.20
CA THR A 40 -31.05 -63.17 -7.04
C THR A 40 -30.16 -63.42 -5.80
N GLY A 41 -30.65 -62.99 -4.62
CA GLY A 41 -30.20 -63.47 -3.31
C GLY A 41 -30.82 -62.76 -2.09
N SER A 42 -32.05 -63.15 -1.73
CA SER A 42 -32.83 -62.95 -0.48
C SER A 42 -32.08 -62.61 0.84
N ARG A 43 -32.52 -61.60 1.62
CA ARG A 43 -33.24 -61.64 2.95
C ARG A 43 -32.37 -60.84 3.97
N ASP A 44 -32.80 -60.05 4.97
CA ASP A 44 -34.04 -59.85 5.72
C ASP A 44 -34.06 -58.41 6.36
N THR A 45 -35.27 -57.86 6.47
CA THR A 45 -35.85 -57.01 7.55
C THR A 45 -35.18 -55.75 8.15
N ALA A 46 -35.96 -54.65 8.09
CA ALA A 46 -36.20 -53.52 9.03
C ALA A 46 -36.02 -52.15 8.31
N ALA A 47 -37.02 -51.48 7.73
CA ALA A 47 -38.25 -50.87 8.31
C ALA A 47 -37.94 -50.04 9.58
N GLN A 48 -38.26 -48.75 9.73
CA GLN A 48 -39.10 -47.83 8.96
C GLN A 48 -38.87 -46.38 9.49
N GLU A 49 -39.25 -45.40 8.67
CA GLU A 49 -39.55 -43.99 8.99
C GLU A 49 -40.58 -43.86 10.16
N ALA A 50 -41.03 -42.73 10.71
CA ALA A 50 -41.28 -41.37 10.24
C ALA A 50 -41.70 -40.47 11.42
N ALA A 51 -41.43 -39.17 11.28
CA ALA A 51 -42.27 -37.97 11.48
C ALA A 51 -43.41 -37.82 12.54
N VAL A 52 -43.64 -36.51 12.79
CA VAL A 52 -44.85 -35.75 13.19
C VAL A 52 -45.23 -35.55 14.67
N ALA A 53 -45.34 -34.26 15.02
CA ALA A 53 -46.54 -33.58 15.57
C ALA A 53 -46.37 -32.85 16.92
N ALA A 54 -46.89 -31.62 16.90
CA ALA A 54 -46.98 -30.65 17.97
C ALA A 54 -48.04 -30.98 19.04
N ALA A 55 -47.91 -30.40 20.24
CA ALA A 55 -49.00 -29.76 20.99
C ALA A 55 -48.50 -29.12 22.30
N SER A 56 -49.09 -27.96 22.62
CA SER A 56 -48.96 -27.17 23.84
C SER A 56 -49.51 -27.86 25.10
N ALA A 57 -49.00 -27.46 26.29
CA ALA A 57 -49.81 -27.42 27.51
C ALA A 57 -49.26 -26.37 28.51
N THR A 58 -50.18 -25.55 29.00
CA THR A 58 -50.08 -24.55 30.06
C THR A 58 -50.33 -25.19 31.43
N THR A 59 -49.64 -24.76 32.50
CA THR A 59 -50.14 -24.88 33.88
C THR A 59 -49.55 -23.82 34.83
N THR A 60 -50.40 -22.84 35.13
CA THR A 60 -50.79 -22.21 36.42
C THR A 60 -49.84 -22.09 37.64
N SER A 61 -49.68 -20.82 38.02
CA SER A 61 -49.45 -20.16 39.33
C SER A 61 -49.82 -20.88 40.64
N THR A 62 -49.02 -20.65 41.70
CA THR A 62 -49.55 -20.29 43.04
C THR A 62 -48.52 -19.49 43.87
N SER A 63 -48.97 -18.38 44.45
CA SER A 63 -48.21 -17.40 45.26
C SER A 63 -48.25 -17.70 46.77
N LYS A 64 -47.29 -17.14 47.53
CA LYS A 64 -47.43 -16.90 48.98
C LYS A 64 -46.73 -15.60 49.42
N ALA A 65 -47.51 -14.69 50.00
CA ALA A 65 -47.13 -13.42 50.65
C ALA A 65 -46.39 -13.67 51.99
N ALA A 66 -45.78 -12.73 52.74
CA ALA A 66 -45.86 -11.28 52.95
C ALA A 66 -44.48 -10.84 53.54
N ILE A 67 -44.08 -9.59 53.85
CA ILE A 67 -44.64 -8.54 54.74
C ILE A 67 -43.86 -7.24 54.45
N ALA A 68 -44.55 -6.09 54.53
CA ALA A 68 -43.98 -4.75 54.39
C ALA A 68 -43.37 -4.21 55.70
N THR A 69 -42.26 -3.46 55.60
CA THR A 69 -41.87 -2.47 56.61
C THR A 69 -41.16 -1.28 55.95
N THR A 70 -41.64 -0.10 56.30
CA THR A 70 -41.30 1.24 55.81
C THR A 70 -40.07 1.84 56.50
N SER A 71 -39.17 2.51 55.75
CA SER A 71 -38.34 3.64 56.23
C SER A 71 -37.54 4.30 55.09
N PRO A 72 -37.07 5.56 55.26
CA PRO A 72 -37.26 6.61 54.27
C PRO A 72 -36.11 6.84 53.29
N VAL A 73 -36.47 7.52 52.21
CA VAL A 73 -35.66 8.09 51.12
C VAL A 73 -34.48 8.90 51.64
N ALA A 74 -33.28 8.54 51.19
CA ALA A 74 -32.13 9.45 51.07
C ALA A 74 -31.90 9.72 49.57
N PRO A 75 -31.57 10.95 49.14
CA PRO A 75 -31.36 11.23 47.72
C PRO A 75 -30.00 10.65 47.30
N SER A 76 -30.02 9.46 46.71
CA SER A 76 -28.86 8.94 46.01
C SER A 76 -28.74 9.71 44.69
N SER A 77 -27.77 10.62 44.69
CA SER A 77 -27.28 11.36 43.53
C SER A 77 -27.26 10.47 42.29
N ALA A 78 -28.04 10.84 41.28
CA ALA A 78 -27.94 10.23 39.95
C ALA A 78 -26.57 10.60 39.40
N ALA A 79 -25.62 9.67 39.51
CA ALA A 79 -24.39 9.72 38.75
C ALA A 79 -24.76 9.44 37.29
N THR A 80 -25.00 10.52 36.55
CA THR A 80 -25.00 10.51 35.08
C THR A 80 -23.62 10.04 34.65
N THR A 81 -23.50 8.76 34.31
CA THR A 81 -22.37 8.27 33.51
C THR A 81 -22.41 9.02 32.18
N PRO A 82 -21.37 9.78 31.79
CA PRO A 82 -21.27 10.19 30.41
C PRO A 82 -21.03 8.91 29.61
N GLU A 83 -22.07 8.48 28.91
CA GLU A 83 -21.94 7.54 27.81
C GLU A 83 -20.93 8.17 26.85
N SER A 84 -19.71 7.64 26.89
CA SER A 84 -18.63 8.02 26.01
C SER A 84 -19.06 7.67 24.60
N MET A 85 -19.76 8.61 23.95
CA MET A 85 -19.91 8.62 22.51
C MET A 85 -18.49 8.62 21.96
N LEU A 86 -18.00 7.45 21.53
CA LEU A 86 -16.96 7.40 20.53
C LEU A 86 -17.55 8.18 19.35
N ALA A 87 -17.10 9.42 19.19
CA ALA A 87 -17.29 10.14 17.96
C ALA A 87 -16.77 9.23 16.83
N PRO A 88 -17.53 9.04 15.73
CA PRO A 88 -16.97 8.36 14.58
C PRO A 88 -15.72 9.12 14.16
N VAL A 89 -14.59 8.40 14.15
CA VAL A 89 -13.34 8.85 13.52
C VAL A 89 -13.74 9.35 12.13
N PRO A 90 -13.31 10.55 11.69
CA PRO A 90 -13.73 11.05 10.39
C PRO A 90 -13.34 10.01 9.34
N ALA A 91 -14.35 9.45 8.67
CA ALA A 91 -14.14 8.57 7.54
C ALA A 91 -13.27 9.34 6.55
N ALA A 92 -12.07 8.82 6.29
CA ALA A 92 -11.28 9.23 5.13
C ALA A 92 -12.21 9.25 3.92
N LEU A 93 -12.30 10.41 3.27
CA LEU A 93 -13.23 10.78 2.19
C LEU A 93 -13.80 9.58 1.43
N ALA A 94 -14.85 8.97 1.99
CA ALA A 94 -15.55 7.89 1.33
C ALA A 94 -16.37 8.55 0.23
N VAL A 95 -15.97 8.32 -1.03
CA VAL A 95 -16.75 8.79 -2.17
C VAL A 95 -17.88 7.80 -2.39
N GLU A 96 -18.94 7.97 -1.61
CA GLU A 96 -20.13 7.13 -1.69
C GLU A 96 -21.22 7.76 -2.57
N ASN A 97 -21.06 9.05 -2.94
CA ASN A 97 -22.09 9.82 -3.64
C ASN A 97 -21.47 10.72 -4.74
N ALA A 98 -22.33 11.17 -5.67
CA ALA A 98 -21.98 12.01 -6.81
C ALA A 98 -21.21 13.29 -6.44
N ASP A 99 -21.51 13.91 -5.30
CA ASP A 99 -20.83 15.14 -4.86
C ASP A 99 -19.34 14.92 -4.59
N GLY A 100 -18.98 13.81 -3.95
CA GLY A 100 -17.58 13.44 -3.73
C GLY A 100 -16.87 13.15 -5.05
N ALA A 101 -17.56 12.49 -5.99
CA ALA A 101 -17.00 12.22 -7.31
C ALA A 101 -16.77 13.51 -8.11
N ASN A 102 -17.69 14.47 -8.03
CA ASN A 102 -17.55 15.79 -8.66
C ASN A 102 -16.41 16.62 -8.06
N ALA A 103 -16.23 16.57 -6.73
CA ALA A 103 -15.11 17.22 -6.07
C ALA A 103 -13.77 16.64 -6.53
N ALA A 104 -13.66 15.31 -6.61
CA ALA A 104 -12.47 14.63 -7.12
C ALA A 104 -12.20 14.93 -8.60
N LEU A 105 -13.24 14.98 -9.45
CA LEU A 105 -13.11 15.39 -10.87
C LEU A 105 -12.64 16.84 -11.00
N THR A 106 -13.16 17.74 -10.16
CA THR A 106 -12.74 19.15 -10.13
C THR A 106 -11.27 19.26 -9.76
N LEU A 107 -10.82 18.50 -8.76
CA LEU A 107 -9.42 18.49 -8.35
C LEU A 107 -8.51 17.84 -9.42
N LEU A 108 -8.96 16.75 -10.03
CA LEU A 108 -8.23 16.07 -11.12
C LEU A 108 -7.94 17.03 -12.28
N ALA A 109 -8.91 17.90 -12.63
CA ALA A 109 -8.74 18.89 -13.70
C ALA A 109 -7.64 19.94 -13.40
N THR A 110 -7.21 20.09 -12.14
CA THR A 110 -6.10 20.98 -11.77
C THR A 110 -4.72 20.32 -11.91
N LEU A 111 -4.67 18.98 -11.97
CA LEU A 111 -3.41 18.25 -12.05
C LEU A 111 -2.81 18.38 -13.45
N PRO A 112 -1.50 18.67 -13.57
CA PRO A 112 -0.84 18.60 -14.86
C PRO A 112 -0.97 17.18 -15.45
N ILE A 113 -1.12 17.09 -16.77
CA ILE A 113 -1.07 15.83 -17.50
C ILE A 113 0.26 15.74 -18.24
N LYS A 114 1.09 14.76 -17.91
CA LYS A 114 2.42 14.54 -18.52
C LYS A 114 2.74 13.05 -18.62
N GLY A 115 3.69 12.69 -19.49
CA GLY A 115 4.24 11.33 -19.49
C GLY A 115 4.96 10.98 -18.19
N ARG A 116 5.26 9.68 -17.99
CA ARG A 116 6.13 9.25 -16.89
C ARG A 116 7.55 9.75 -17.12
N ALA A 117 8.14 10.35 -16.10
CA ALA A 117 9.58 10.60 -16.06
C ALA A 117 10.35 9.28 -15.89
N PRO A 118 11.64 9.22 -16.26
CA PRO A 118 12.46 8.03 -16.02
C PRO A 118 12.45 7.60 -14.55
N LYS A 119 12.51 6.28 -14.32
CA LYS A 119 12.69 5.68 -12.98
C LYS A 119 14.15 5.74 -12.49
N THR A 120 15.08 6.24 -13.31
CA THR A 120 16.49 6.37 -12.96
C THR A 120 16.67 7.13 -11.64
N GLY A 121 17.54 6.60 -10.77
CA GLY A 121 17.82 7.18 -9.46
C GLY A 121 16.71 6.95 -8.41
N TYR A 122 15.65 6.21 -8.75
CA TYR A 122 14.68 5.80 -7.77
C TYR A 122 15.28 4.75 -6.84
N ASP A 123 15.22 5.06 -5.56
CA ASP A 123 15.40 4.13 -4.47
C ASP A 123 14.37 4.48 -3.38
N ARG A 124 13.90 3.49 -2.62
CA ARG A 124 12.86 3.72 -1.60
C ARG A 124 13.39 4.61 -0.47
N GLU A 125 14.67 4.52 -0.15
CA GLU A 125 15.34 5.34 0.86
C GLU A 125 15.37 6.84 0.48
N MET A 126 15.12 7.19 -0.78
CA MET A 126 14.93 8.59 -1.18
C MET A 126 13.71 9.23 -0.51
N PHE A 127 12.79 8.43 0.02
CA PHE A 127 11.64 8.87 0.80
C PHE A 127 11.90 8.83 2.32
N GLY A 128 13.15 8.72 2.74
CA GLY A 128 13.52 8.67 4.15
C GLY A 128 13.31 7.29 4.78
N GLN A 129 13.45 7.23 6.11
CA GLN A 129 13.27 6.00 6.86
C GLN A 129 11.82 5.51 6.74
N ALA A 130 11.65 4.23 6.44
CA ALA A 130 10.33 3.63 6.36
C ALA A 130 9.59 3.75 7.71
N TRP A 131 8.35 4.24 7.66
CA TRP A 131 7.45 4.39 8.81
C TRP A 131 7.97 5.33 9.91
N THR A 132 8.76 6.33 9.53
CA THR A 132 9.31 7.28 10.51
C THR A 132 8.22 8.13 11.16
N ASP A 133 8.33 8.31 12.48
CA ASP A 133 7.52 9.29 13.22
C ASP A 133 8.04 10.73 13.02
N ASP A 134 9.26 10.91 12.52
CA ASP A 134 9.82 12.26 12.27
C ASP A 134 9.34 12.85 10.94
N VAL A 135 8.05 13.16 10.89
CA VAL A 135 7.37 13.85 9.78
C VAL A 135 6.44 14.94 10.31
N THR A 136 6.02 15.85 9.44
CA THR A 136 5.15 16.98 9.83
C THR A 136 3.70 16.80 9.39
N VAL A 137 3.37 15.66 8.79
CA VAL A 137 2.01 15.28 8.40
C VAL A 137 1.24 14.70 9.58
N GLU A 138 -0.05 14.46 9.38
CA GLU A 138 -0.90 13.83 10.40
C GLU A 138 -0.29 12.52 10.90
N GLY A 139 -0.32 12.30 12.22
CA GLY A 139 0.32 11.14 12.85
C GLY A 139 1.80 11.31 13.16
N GLY A 140 2.48 12.32 12.60
CA GLY A 140 3.90 12.57 12.89
C GLY A 140 4.15 13.14 14.29
N ARG A 141 5.32 12.79 14.84
CA ARG A 141 5.87 13.20 16.13
C ARG A 141 4.95 12.90 17.31
N ASN A 142 4.22 11.79 17.22
CA ASN A 142 3.27 11.37 18.26
C ASN A 142 3.85 10.27 19.18
N GLY A 143 5.06 9.78 18.88
CA GLY A 143 5.74 8.71 19.61
C GLY A 143 5.48 7.29 19.08
N CYS A 144 4.67 7.15 18.04
CA CYS A 144 4.38 5.90 17.33
C CYS A 144 4.98 5.94 15.93
N ASP A 145 5.48 4.79 15.44
CA ASP A 145 5.81 4.70 14.02
C ASP A 145 4.56 4.76 13.15
N THR A 146 4.69 5.32 11.94
CA THR A 146 3.55 5.53 11.04
C THR A 146 2.81 4.23 10.73
N ARG A 147 3.50 3.09 10.65
CA ARG A 147 2.85 1.80 10.39
C ARG A 147 1.84 1.50 11.49
N ASN A 148 2.23 1.68 12.75
CA ASN A 148 1.32 1.48 13.88
C ASN A 148 0.19 2.50 13.91
N ASP A 149 0.42 3.75 13.51
CA ASP A 149 -0.68 4.73 13.38
C ASP A 149 -1.75 4.26 12.38
N ILE A 150 -1.32 3.79 11.21
CA ILE A 150 -2.25 3.28 10.19
C ILE A 150 -2.94 1.99 10.66
N LEU A 151 -2.23 1.07 11.30
CA LEU A 151 -2.87 -0.13 11.87
C LEU A 151 -3.90 0.23 12.95
N ARG A 152 -3.64 1.24 13.79
CA ARG A 152 -4.60 1.70 14.81
C ARG A 152 -5.82 2.38 14.18
N ARG A 153 -5.63 3.09 13.06
CA ARG A 153 -6.71 3.74 12.31
C ARG A 153 -7.61 2.72 11.63
N ASP A 154 -7.01 1.72 10.98
CA ASP A 154 -7.71 0.86 10.02
C ASP A 154 -8.17 -0.48 10.60
N LEU A 155 -7.55 -0.94 11.70
CA LEU A 155 -7.97 -2.17 12.36
C LEU A 155 -8.99 -1.89 13.46
N THR A 156 -9.91 -2.83 13.62
CA THR A 156 -10.83 -2.88 14.77
C THR A 156 -10.43 -3.97 15.75
N ALA A 157 -10.99 -3.94 16.97
CA ALA A 157 -10.72 -4.93 18.02
C ALA A 157 -9.21 -5.15 18.27
N ILE A 158 -8.43 -4.06 18.26
CA ILE A 158 -6.98 -4.15 18.36
C ILE A 158 -6.53 -4.55 19.77
N THR A 159 -5.41 -5.27 19.84
CA THR A 159 -4.61 -5.37 21.05
C THR A 159 -3.26 -4.69 20.83
N VAL A 160 -2.70 -4.13 21.90
CA VAL A 160 -1.46 -3.36 21.84
C VAL A 160 -0.46 -3.95 22.84
N LYS A 161 0.83 -3.97 22.45
CA LYS A 161 1.91 -4.46 23.32
C LYS A 161 1.98 -3.64 24.60
N PRO A 162 1.91 -4.25 25.80
CA PRO A 162 2.17 -3.55 27.04
C PRO A 162 3.56 -2.88 27.03
N GLY A 163 3.64 -1.66 27.57
CA GLY A 163 4.88 -0.88 27.60
C GLY A 163 5.30 -0.25 26.27
N SER A 164 4.47 -0.31 25.22
CA SER A 164 4.73 0.37 23.93
C SER A 164 4.11 1.78 23.84
N ASN A 165 3.71 2.37 24.98
CA ASN A 165 3.00 3.65 25.04
C ASN A 165 1.73 3.72 24.17
N GLY A 166 1.07 2.58 23.96
CA GLY A 166 -0.13 2.52 23.12
C GLY A 166 0.14 2.35 21.62
N CYS A 167 1.39 2.28 21.17
CA CYS A 167 1.71 2.27 19.75
C CYS A 167 1.66 0.87 19.13
N ALA A 168 2.38 -0.11 19.69
CA ALA A 168 2.68 -1.34 18.97
C ALA A 168 1.47 -2.30 18.90
N VAL A 169 0.70 -2.24 17.81
CA VAL A 169 -0.45 -3.12 17.55
C VAL A 169 0.03 -4.57 17.41
N GLN A 170 -0.58 -5.47 18.17
CA GLN A 170 -0.27 -6.89 18.21
C GLN A 170 -1.30 -7.73 17.46
N THR A 171 -2.58 -7.40 17.58
CA THR A 171 -3.66 -8.05 16.83
C THR A 171 -4.71 -7.03 16.42
N GLY A 172 -5.58 -7.40 15.49
CA GLY A 172 -6.77 -6.65 15.13
C GLY A 172 -7.53 -7.33 14.00
N THR A 173 -8.64 -6.74 13.59
CA THR A 173 -9.44 -7.21 12.46
C THR A 173 -9.50 -6.12 11.41
N LEU A 174 -9.02 -6.43 10.20
CA LEU A 174 -9.10 -5.56 9.04
C LEU A 174 -10.37 -5.92 8.25
N ALA A 175 -11.26 -4.96 8.05
CA ALA A 175 -12.22 -5.01 6.95
C ALA A 175 -11.50 -4.45 5.71
N ASP A 176 -10.94 -5.34 4.88
CA ASP A 176 -10.04 -4.95 3.81
C ASP A 176 -10.78 -4.20 2.70
N THR A 177 -10.33 -2.98 2.44
CA THR A 177 -10.94 -2.10 1.43
C THR A 177 -10.63 -2.57 0.01
N TYR A 178 -9.53 -3.30 -0.23
CA TYR A 178 -9.12 -3.70 -1.57
C TYR A 178 -9.86 -4.92 -2.11
N THR A 179 -10.16 -5.87 -1.24
CA THR A 179 -10.75 -7.18 -1.58
C THR A 179 -12.14 -7.41 -1.02
N ALA A 180 -12.63 -6.52 -0.13
CA ALA A 180 -13.86 -6.68 0.64
C ALA A 180 -13.87 -7.94 1.54
N THR A 181 -12.69 -8.48 1.85
CA THR A 181 -12.54 -9.61 2.78
C THR A 181 -12.25 -9.12 4.20
N THR A 182 -12.47 -9.97 5.19
CA THR A 182 -12.07 -9.70 6.57
C THR A 182 -10.80 -10.48 6.89
N ILE A 183 -9.79 -9.80 7.42
CA ILE A 183 -8.48 -10.38 7.73
C ILE A 183 -8.19 -10.21 9.22
N SER A 184 -7.94 -11.31 9.92
CA SER A 184 -7.43 -11.29 11.29
C SER A 184 -5.93 -10.99 11.27
N PHE A 185 -5.56 -9.77 11.64
CA PHE A 185 -4.16 -9.38 11.81
C PHE A 185 -3.61 -9.95 13.11
N VAL A 186 -2.48 -10.64 13.00
CA VAL A 186 -1.64 -11.04 14.12
C VAL A 186 -0.21 -10.64 13.77
N ARG A 187 0.44 -9.88 14.64
CA ARG A 187 1.85 -9.53 14.49
C ARG A 187 2.70 -10.78 14.68
N GLY A 188 3.58 -11.03 13.72
CA GLY A 188 4.51 -12.16 13.71
C GLY A 188 5.32 -12.18 12.42
N THR A 189 6.42 -12.93 12.41
CA THR A 189 7.32 -13.02 11.25
C THR A 189 6.58 -13.49 10.00
N ASP A 190 5.73 -14.51 10.15
CA ASP A 190 5.03 -15.14 9.02
C ASP A 190 3.62 -14.58 8.78
N THR A 191 3.08 -13.85 9.76
CA THR A 191 1.68 -13.41 9.76
C THR A 191 1.51 -11.92 9.46
N SER A 192 2.53 -11.09 9.73
CA SER A 192 2.43 -9.64 9.53
C SER A 192 2.28 -9.26 8.05
N SER A 193 2.73 -10.12 7.13
CA SER A 193 2.65 -9.89 5.68
C SER A 193 1.23 -10.02 5.12
N ALA A 194 0.30 -10.61 5.87
CA ALA A 194 -1.11 -10.71 5.50
C ALA A 194 -1.79 -9.33 5.46
N VAL A 195 -1.37 -8.40 6.32
CA VAL A 195 -1.80 -6.99 6.29
C VAL A 195 -0.61 -6.07 6.04
N GLN A 196 -0.62 -5.44 4.87
CA GLN A 196 0.41 -4.48 4.47
C GLN A 196 -0.15 -3.07 4.57
N ILE A 197 0.74 -2.08 4.73
CA ILE A 197 0.36 -0.68 4.58
C ILE A 197 0.76 -0.28 3.17
N ASP A 198 -0.23 -0.09 2.30
CA ASP A 198 -0.03 0.35 0.92
C ASP A 198 0.07 1.88 0.84
N HIS A 199 0.82 2.33 -0.16
CA HIS A 199 0.84 3.69 -0.64
C HIS A 199 -0.17 3.85 -1.79
N MET A 200 -1.26 4.60 -1.58
CA MET A 200 -2.32 4.83 -2.59
C MET A 200 -1.72 5.26 -3.94
N VAL A 201 -0.80 6.22 -3.89
CA VAL A 201 0.14 6.51 -4.97
C VAL A 201 1.46 5.84 -4.61
N ALA A 202 1.77 4.72 -5.27
CA ALA A 202 2.98 3.95 -5.01
C ALA A 202 4.23 4.83 -5.13
N LEU A 203 5.22 4.66 -4.25
CA LEU A 203 6.40 5.55 -4.19
C LEU A 203 7.19 5.58 -5.52
N SER A 204 7.25 4.46 -6.25
CA SER A 204 7.87 4.43 -7.57
C SER A 204 7.05 5.15 -8.65
N ASN A 205 5.71 5.11 -8.56
CA ASN A 205 4.84 5.92 -9.41
C ASN A 205 5.01 7.42 -9.08
N ALA A 206 5.00 7.77 -7.79
CA ALA A 206 5.21 9.13 -7.33
C ALA A 206 6.55 9.69 -7.83
N TRP A 207 7.63 8.90 -7.78
CA TRP A 207 8.92 9.28 -8.37
C TRP A 207 8.78 9.64 -9.84
N GLN A 208 8.18 8.76 -10.65
CA GLN A 208 7.99 8.99 -12.07
C GLN A 208 6.97 10.08 -12.40
N THR A 209 6.22 10.57 -11.41
CA THR A 209 5.18 11.59 -11.57
C THR A 209 5.41 12.87 -10.76
N GLY A 210 6.64 13.09 -10.28
CA GLY A 210 7.10 14.39 -9.77
C GLY A 210 7.89 14.36 -8.48
N ALA A 211 7.87 13.27 -7.72
CA ALA A 211 8.52 13.23 -6.41
C ALA A 211 10.05 13.36 -6.46
N GLN A 212 10.68 13.14 -7.63
CA GLN A 212 12.12 13.41 -7.83
C GLN A 212 12.49 14.88 -7.62
N GLN A 213 11.53 15.79 -7.82
CA GLN A 213 11.72 17.24 -7.71
C GLN A 213 11.44 17.77 -6.30
N LEU A 214 10.83 16.95 -5.45
CA LEU A 214 10.54 17.31 -4.06
C LEU A 214 11.83 17.31 -3.25
N ASP A 215 11.90 18.14 -2.22
CA ASP A 215 12.98 18.03 -1.24
C ASP A 215 12.83 16.75 -0.40
N PRO A 216 13.90 16.28 0.28
CA PRO A 216 13.86 15.05 1.06
C PRO A 216 12.79 15.02 2.17
N ALA A 217 12.53 16.15 2.84
CA ALA A 217 11.53 16.20 3.91
C ALA A 217 10.12 16.06 3.35
N THR A 218 9.84 16.71 2.21
CA THR A 218 8.54 16.55 1.52
C THR A 218 8.33 15.13 0.99
N ARG A 219 9.38 14.44 0.51
CA ARG A 219 9.29 13.01 0.17
C ARG A 219 9.02 12.13 1.39
N ALA A 220 9.66 12.40 2.53
CA ALA A 220 9.40 11.68 3.78
C ALA A 220 7.95 11.89 4.24
N ASN A 221 7.43 13.11 4.14
CA ASN A 221 6.02 13.40 4.38
C ASN A 221 5.12 12.60 3.43
N LEU A 222 5.37 12.57 2.12
CA LEU A 222 4.57 11.80 1.14
C LEU A 222 4.52 10.30 1.44
N ALA A 223 5.63 9.73 1.93
CA ALA A 223 5.70 8.32 2.27
C ALA A 223 5.04 7.98 3.61
N ASN A 224 4.78 8.95 4.47
CA ASN A 224 4.23 8.73 5.81
C ASN A 224 2.89 9.46 6.06
N ASP A 225 2.32 10.14 5.06
CA ASP A 225 1.02 10.81 5.18
C ASP A 225 -0.14 9.80 5.18
N PRO A 226 -0.98 9.75 6.22
CA PRO A 226 -2.18 8.91 6.26
C PRO A 226 -3.10 9.05 5.04
N ARG A 227 -3.11 10.20 4.35
CA ARG A 227 -3.82 10.39 3.07
C ARG A 227 -3.35 9.39 2.01
N ASN A 228 -2.04 9.17 1.94
CA ASN A 228 -1.41 8.24 1.01
C ASN A 228 -1.32 6.80 1.56
N LEU A 229 -1.75 6.52 2.79
CA LEU A 229 -1.58 5.20 3.41
C LEU A 229 -2.90 4.47 3.69
N GLN A 230 -2.89 3.15 3.53
CA GLN A 230 -4.02 2.27 3.85
C GLN A 230 -3.54 0.88 4.26
N ALA A 231 -4.06 0.35 5.37
CA ALA A 231 -3.91 -1.07 5.68
C ALA A 231 -4.78 -1.91 4.73
N VAL A 232 -4.16 -2.87 4.06
CA VAL A 232 -4.80 -3.70 3.02
C VAL A 232 -4.29 -5.14 3.04
N ASP A 233 -5.01 -6.02 2.33
CA ASP A 233 -4.58 -7.38 1.99
C ASP A 233 -3.19 -7.39 1.31
N GLY A 234 -2.29 -8.24 1.82
CA GLY A 234 -0.91 -8.33 1.35
C GLY A 234 -0.78 -8.79 -0.11
N PRO A 235 -1.41 -9.89 -0.53
CA PRO A 235 -1.45 -10.30 -1.94
C PRO A 235 -2.01 -9.25 -2.90
N ALA A 236 -3.12 -8.57 -2.55
CA ALA A 236 -3.68 -7.50 -3.36
C ALA A 236 -2.68 -6.34 -3.56
N ASN A 237 -1.97 -5.95 -2.49
CA ASN A 237 -0.93 -4.93 -2.56
C ASN A 237 0.25 -5.35 -3.46
N GLN A 238 0.68 -6.61 -3.37
CA GLN A 238 1.74 -7.15 -4.23
C GLN A 238 1.33 -7.16 -5.70
N GLN A 239 0.06 -7.49 -5.99
CA GLN A 239 -0.47 -7.41 -7.36
C GLN A 239 -0.49 -5.97 -7.90
N LYS A 240 -0.83 -4.99 -7.04
CA LYS A 240 -0.80 -3.57 -7.41
C LYS A 240 0.60 -3.09 -7.78
N SER A 241 1.63 -3.50 -7.03
CA SER A 241 3.03 -3.09 -7.25
C SER A 241 3.17 -1.57 -7.38
N ASP A 242 3.75 -1.05 -8.48
CA ASP A 242 3.86 0.37 -8.82
C ASP A 242 2.82 0.87 -9.85
N GLY A 243 1.72 0.11 -10.00
CA GLY A 243 0.59 0.44 -10.86
C GLY A 243 -0.13 1.73 -10.44
N ASP A 244 -0.54 2.50 -11.44
CA ASP A 244 -1.50 3.62 -11.30
C ASP A 244 -2.94 3.12 -11.53
N ALA A 245 -3.92 4.03 -11.42
CA ALA A 245 -5.32 3.71 -11.67
C ALA A 245 -5.63 3.19 -13.09
N ALA A 246 -4.74 3.41 -14.07
CA ALA A 246 -4.90 2.82 -15.40
C ALA A 246 -4.44 1.37 -15.48
N THR A 247 -3.50 0.98 -14.61
CA THR A 247 -2.87 -0.34 -14.62
C THR A 247 -3.51 -1.30 -13.63
N TRP A 248 -3.97 -0.80 -12.48
CA TRP A 248 -4.54 -1.62 -11.42
C TRP A 248 -5.63 -0.86 -10.65
N LEU A 249 -6.73 -1.56 -10.36
CA LEU A 249 -7.81 -1.09 -9.47
C LEU A 249 -8.15 -2.22 -8.48
N PRO A 250 -8.59 -1.87 -7.25
CA PRO A 250 -9.09 -2.84 -6.28
C PRO A 250 -10.14 -3.78 -6.87
N SER A 251 -10.14 -5.05 -6.43
CA SER A 251 -11.18 -6.01 -6.83
C SER A 251 -12.53 -5.70 -6.17
N ASN A 252 -12.51 -5.08 -4.99
CA ASN A 252 -13.67 -4.46 -4.37
C ASN A 252 -14.10 -3.22 -5.18
N THR A 253 -15.12 -3.40 -6.03
CA THR A 253 -15.62 -2.33 -6.90
C THR A 253 -16.23 -1.17 -6.13
N ALA A 254 -16.85 -1.43 -4.96
CA ALA A 254 -17.45 -0.40 -4.12
C ALA A 254 -16.42 0.61 -3.58
N TYR A 255 -15.15 0.21 -3.47
CA TYR A 255 -14.08 1.08 -2.98
C TYR A 255 -13.39 1.88 -4.09
N ARG A 256 -13.63 1.58 -5.38
CA ARG A 256 -12.87 2.19 -6.48
C ARG A 256 -13.02 3.70 -6.57
N CYS A 257 -14.21 4.24 -6.26
CA CYS A 257 -14.47 5.69 -6.21
C CYS A 257 -13.54 6.38 -5.20
N THR A 258 -13.54 5.88 -3.97
CA THR A 258 -12.67 6.37 -2.90
C THR A 258 -11.19 6.19 -3.23
N TYR A 259 -10.81 5.05 -3.79
CA TYR A 259 -9.43 4.75 -4.18
C TYR A 259 -8.88 5.79 -5.17
N VAL A 260 -9.58 6.05 -6.27
CA VAL A 260 -9.10 7.00 -7.28
C VAL A 260 -9.17 8.44 -6.78
N ALA A 261 -10.19 8.81 -6.00
CA ALA A 261 -10.29 10.15 -5.41
C ALA A 261 -9.12 10.45 -4.47
N ARG A 262 -8.76 9.49 -3.60
CA ARG A 262 -7.60 9.61 -2.72
C ARG A 262 -6.29 9.73 -3.49
N GLN A 263 -6.14 9.04 -4.63
CA GLN A 263 -4.96 9.25 -5.49
C GLN A 263 -4.88 10.69 -6.03
N VAL A 264 -6.00 11.27 -6.45
CA VAL A 264 -6.07 12.67 -6.90
C VAL A 264 -5.68 13.61 -5.78
N GLU A 265 -6.20 13.41 -4.57
CA GLU A 265 -5.86 14.21 -3.39
C GLU A 265 -4.39 14.17 -3.05
N VAL A 266 -3.78 12.98 -3.04
CA VAL A 266 -2.34 12.83 -2.79
C VAL A 266 -1.54 13.55 -3.88
N LYS A 267 -1.88 13.37 -5.15
CA LYS A 267 -1.14 14.03 -6.23
C LYS A 267 -1.28 15.55 -6.16
N ALA A 268 -2.46 16.06 -5.84
CA ALA A 268 -2.68 17.49 -5.66
C ALA A 268 -1.89 18.05 -4.47
N ALA A 269 -1.93 17.36 -3.33
CA ALA A 269 -1.25 17.80 -2.10
C ALA A 269 0.27 17.89 -2.25
N TYR A 270 0.86 17.03 -3.10
CA TYR A 270 2.31 16.94 -3.30
C TYR A 270 2.79 17.50 -4.65
N GLY A 271 1.93 18.17 -5.41
CA GLY A 271 2.29 18.76 -6.70
C GLY A 271 2.75 17.74 -7.75
N LEU A 272 2.23 16.51 -7.68
CA LEU A 272 2.49 15.45 -8.64
C LEU A 272 1.56 15.59 -9.85
N TRP A 273 1.94 14.99 -10.98
CA TRP A 273 1.11 14.94 -12.17
C TRP A 273 0.46 13.57 -12.38
N VAL A 274 -0.50 13.51 -13.29
CA VAL A 274 -1.09 12.27 -13.80
C VAL A 274 -0.61 12.01 -15.22
N THR A 275 -0.58 10.74 -15.61
CA THR A 275 -0.45 10.38 -17.02
C THR A 275 -1.80 10.48 -17.73
N GLN A 276 -1.81 10.61 -19.07
CA GLN A 276 -3.07 10.63 -19.80
C GLN A 276 -3.91 9.36 -19.55
N PRO A 277 -3.35 8.12 -19.63
CA PRO A 277 -4.12 6.92 -19.32
C PRO A 277 -4.67 6.90 -17.89
N GLU A 278 -3.88 7.37 -16.92
CA GLU A 278 -4.28 7.46 -15.51
C GLU A 278 -5.43 8.46 -15.34
N HIS A 279 -5.32 9.67 -15.91
CA HIS A 279 -6.37 10.67 -15.91
C HIS A 279 -7.69 10.13 -16.48
N ASP A 280 -7.62 9.46 -17.64
CA ASP A 280 -8.79 8.91 -18.31
C ASP A 280 -9.42 7.75 -17.50
N ALA A 281 -8.60 6.94 -16.84
CA ALA A 281 -9.07 5.88 -15.97
C ALA A 281 -9.77 6.43 -14.72
N ILE A 282 -9.18 7.43 -14.06
CA ILE A 282 -9.79 8.11 -12.90
C ILE A 282 -11.11 8.76 -13.31
N THR A 283 -11.13 9.48 -14.45
CA THR A 283 -12.34 10.14 -14.98
C THR A 283 -13.48 9.15 -15.20
N ARG A 284 -13.17 7.98 -15.80
CA ARG A 284 -14.16 6.92 -16.03
C ARG A 284 -14.71 6.37 -14.73
N VAL A 285 -13.84 6.00 -13.79
CA VAL A 285 -14.26 5.47 -12.49
C VAL A 285 -15.14 6.47 -11.76
N LEU A 286 -14.74 7.74 -11.68
CA LEU A 286 -15.54 8.78 -11.02
C LEU A 286 -16.86 9.06 -11.75
N GLY A 287 -16.89 8.92 -13.08
CA GLY A 287 -18.14 8.96 -13.86
C GLY A 287 -19.12 7.85 -13.46
N ASP A 288 -18.63 6.62 -13.29
CA ASP A 288 -19.43 5.49 -12.81
C ASP A 288 -19.95 5.69 -11.37
N CYS A 289 -19.29 6.56 -10.59
CA CYS A 289 -19.71 6.99 -9.24
C CYS A 289 -20.76 8.12 -9.26
N GLY A 290 -21.30 8.48 -10.43
CA GLY A 290 -22.27 9.56 -10.58
C GLY A 290 -21.64 10.96 -10.73
N GLY A 291 -20.32 11.03 -10.87
CA GLY A 291 -19.64 12.27 -11.19
C GLY A 291 -19.99 12.74 -12.61
N ALA A 292 -20.40 13.98 -12.75
CA ALA A 292 -20.51 14.62 -14.06
C ALA A 292 -19.13 15.16 -14.41
N VAL A 293 -18.47 14.53 -15.39
CA VAL A 293 -17.29 15.16 -16.01
C VAL A 293 -17.76 16.54 -16.48
N PRO A 294 -17.15 17.65 -16.00
CA PRO A 294 -17.54 18.96 -16.49
C PRO A 294 -17.29 18.93 -18.00
N VAL A 295 -18.37 18.87 -18.77
CA VAL A 295 -18.32 19.12 -20.21
C VAL A 295 -17.75 20.53 -20.26
N ALA A 296 -16.51 20.65 -20.75
CA ALA A 296 -15.87 21.94 -20.89
C ALA A 296 -16.90 22.84 -21.56
N ALA A 297 -17.39 23.85 -20.83
CA ALA A 297 -18.21 24.87 -21.44
C ALA A 297 -17.41 25.32 -22.67
N PRO A 298 -18.02 25.37 -23.88
CA PRO A 298 -17.29 25.79 -25.07
C PRO A 298 -16.55 27.06 -24.69
N ALA A 299 -15.22 27.03 -24.83
CA ALA A 299 -14.38 28.18 -24.47
C ALA A 299 -15.08 29.42 -25.03
N PRO A 300 -15.34 30.46 -24.21
CA PRO A 300 -16.03 31.63 -24.71
C PRO A 300 -15.30 32.04 -25.97
N VAL A 301 -16.01 31.98 -27.10
CA VAL A 301 -15.49 32.45 -28.37
C VAL A 301 -15.08 33.87 -28.08
N ALA A 302 -13.78 34.13 -28.05
CA ALA A 302 -13.28 35.44 -27.73
C ALA A 302 -13.96 36.40 -28.71
N GLU A 303 -14.86 37.25 -28.21
CA GLU A 303 -15.28 38.41 -28.97
C GLU A 303 -14.00 39.14 -29.40
N PRO A 304 -13.91 39.64 -30.64
CA PRO A 304 -12.71 40.33 -31.10
C PRO A 304 -12.40 41.48 -30.15
N ILE A 305 -11.42 41.27 -29.28
CA ILE A 305 -10.90 42.31 -28.41
C ILE A 305 -10.30 43.33 -29.37
N ALA A 306 -10.87 44.54 -29.37
CA ALA A 306 -10.31 45.67 -30.10
C ALA A 306 -8.80 45.77 -29.80
N PRO A 307 -7.94 46.03 -30.81
CA PRO A 307 -6.51 46.03 -30.60
C PRO A 307 -6.16 46.99 -29.48
N ALA A 308 -5.56 46.45 -28.41
CA ALA A 308 -5.03 47.26 -27.34
C ALA A 308 -4.04 48.29 -27.94
N PRO A 309 -4.07 49.56 -27.49
CA PRO A 309 -3.11 50.55 -27.95
C PRO A 309 -1.69 50.04 -27.69
N ALA A 310 -0.81 50.19 -28.68
CA ALA A 310 0.57 49.78 -28.61
C ALA A 310 1.22 50.28 -27.31
N PRO A 311 1.99 49.45 -26.60
CA PRO A 311 2.67 49.88 -25.39
C PRO A 311 3.62 51.03 -25.73
N ALA A 312 3.51 52.13 -24.97
CA ALA A 312 4.47 53.22 -25.03
C ALA A 312 5.90 52.68 -24.80
N PRO A 313 6.92 53.24 -25.47
CA PRO A 313 8.30 52.79 -25.29
C PRO A 313 8.73 53.02 -23.84
N VAL A 314 8.82 51.94 -23.07
CA VAL A 314 9.41 51.96 -21.74
C VAL A 314 10.91 52.11 -21.94
N ALA A 315 11.48 53.21 -21.44
CA ALA A 315 12.92 53.41 -21.39
C ALA A 315 13.58 52.21 -20.68
N PRO A 316 14.74 51.72 -21.16
CA PRO A 316 15.40 50.58 -20.54
C PRO A 316 15.79 50.94 -19.10
N ALA A 317 15.30 50.14 -18.15
CA ALA A 317 15.77 50.19 -16.77
C ALA A 317 17.29 49.94 -16.75
N PRO A 318 18.06 50.63 -15.88
CA PRO A 318 19.49 50.39 -15.78
C PRO A 318 19.73 48.95 -15.33
N VAL A 319 20.47 48.21 -16.15
CA VAL A 319 20.95 46.86 -15.84
C VAL A 319 21.83 46.97 -14.61
N ALA A 320 21.43 46.33 -13.51
CA ALA A 320 22.29 46.17 -12.34
C ALA A 320 23.57 45.43 -12.75
N PRO A 321 24.75 45.84 -12.26
CA PRO A 321 26.00 45.17 -12.61
C PRO A 321 25.95 43.70 -12.16
N ALA A 322 26.49 42.82 -13.01
CA ALA A 322 26.64 41.40 -12.74
C ALA A 322 27.33 41.20 -11.36
N PRO A 323 26.86 40.26 -10.52
CA PRO A 323 27.54 39.95 -9.28
C PRO A 323 28.96 39.45 -9.58
N ALA A 324 29.93 39.98 -8.83
CA ALA A 324 31.32 39.56 -8.90
C ALA A 324 31.45 38.05 -8.65
N PRO A 325 32.41 37.36 -9.28
CA PRO A 325 32.66 35.95 -9.02
C PRO A 325 32.99 35.76 -7.53
N ILE A 326 32.16 34.98 -6.84
CA ILE A 326 32.41 34.56 -5.47
C ILE A 326 33.64 33.65 -5.51
N ALA A 327 34.73 34.08 -4.86
CA ALA A 327 35.91 33.25 -4.67
C ALA A 327 35.52 31.93 -3.97
N PRO A 328 36.11 30.79 -4.36
CA PRO A 328 35.86 29.53 -3.67
C PRO A 328 36.18 29.67 -2.19
N ALA A 329 35.25 29.23 -1.34
CA ALA A 329 35.45 29.18 0.11
C ALA A 329 36.74 28.39 0.41
N PRO A 330 37.56 28.82 1.40
CA PRO A 330 38.75 28.08 1.79
C PRO A 330 38.35 26.68 2.27
N ALA A 331 39.11 25.68 1.85
CA ALA A 331 38.94 24.31 2.30
C ALA A 331 38.94 24.24 3.84
N PRO A 332 38.05 23.46 4.47
CA PRO A 332 38.07 23.27 5.90
C PRO A 332 39.42 22.69 6.32
N ALA A 333 39.99 23.26 7.39
CA ALA A 333 41.21 22.74 8.00
C ALA A 333 41.02 21.27 8.41
N PRO A 334 42.06 20.42 8.32
CA PRO A 334 41.97 19.03 8.75
C PRO A 334 41.64 18.98 10.25
N VAL A 335 40.42 18.56 10.56
CA VAL A 335 40.04 18.21 11.93
C VAL A 335 40.75 16.92 12.27
N ALA A 336 41.57 16.94 13.33
CA ALA A 336 42.20 15.75 13.87
C ALA A 336 41.12 14.71 14.22
N PRO A 337 41.33 13.41 13.91
CA PRO A 337 40.33 12.39 14.17
C PRO A 337 40.03 12.29 15.66
N ALA A 338 38.74 12.34 15.99
CA ALA A 338 38.25 11.95 17.31
C ALA A 338 38.56 10.45 17.54
N PRO A 339 38.84 10.03 18.79
CA PRO A 339 39.12 8.63 19.09
C PRO A 339 37.94 7.74 18.69
N LEU A 340 38.23 6.73 17.87
CA LEU A 340 37.30 5.73 17.40
C LEU A 340 36.71 4.98 18.60
N VAL A 341 35.40 5.13 18.82
CA VAL A 341 34.64 4.13 19.56
C VAL A 341 34.39 2.99 18.59
N GLU A 342 34.93 1.82 18.93
CA GLU A 342 34.90 0.61 18.12
C GLU A 342 33.45 0.16 17.87
N ALA A 343 32.98 0.28 16.63
CA ALA A 343 31.75 -0.37 16.19
C ALA A 343 31.97 -1.89 16.21
N PRO A 344 31.02 -2.70 16.69
CA PRO A 344 31.16 -4.15 16.67
C PRO A 344 31.34 -4.62 15.22
N ALA A 345 32.38 -5.43 14.98
CA ALA A 345 32.73 -5.94 13.67
C ALA A 345 31.53 -6.64 12.98
N PRO A 346 31.35 -6.49 11.65
CA PRO A 346 30.40 -7.32 10.93
C PRO A 346 30.84 -8.77 11.08
N SER A 347 30.00 -9.61 11.69
CA SER A 347 30.23 -11.05 11.64
C SER A 347 30.22 -11.46 10.18
N SER A 348 31.34 -12.00 9.71
CA SER A 348 31.51 -12.49 8.34
C SER A 348 30.70 -13.78 8.17
N VAL A 349 29.38 -13.66 8.14
CA VAL A 349 28.49 -14.75 7.78
C VAL A 349 28.69 -14.98 6.29
N TYR A 350 29.21 -16.15 5.93
CA TYR A 350 29.39 -16.58 4.54
C TYR A 350 28.56 -17.82 4.29
N TYR A 351 27.71 -17.78 3.28
CA TYR A 351 26.94 -18.93 2.82
C TYR A 351 27.49 -19.46 1.51
N GLN A 352 27.75 -20.77 1.45
CA GLN A 352 28.30 -21.41 0.26
C GLN A 352 27.30 -21.42 -0.92
N ASN A 353 26.00 -21.48 -0.64
CA ASN A 353 24.91 -21.56 -1.62
C ASN A 353 23.54 -21.31 -0.95
N CYS A 354 22.48 -21.21 -1.75
CA CYS A 354 21.13 -20.96 -1.26
C CYS A 354 20.53 -22.08 -0.40
N SER A 355 21.02 -23.32 -0.49
CA SER A 355 20.63 -24.36 0.48
C SER A 355 21.16 -24.07 1.88
N ALA A 356 22.39 -23.57 2.02
CA ALA A 356 22.93 -23.18 3.31
C ALA A 356 22.18 -21.97 3.91
N VAL A 357 21.77 -21.02 3.05
CA VAL A 357 20.96 -19.87 3.44
C VAL A 357 19.59 -20.30 3.98
N ARG A 358 18.90 -21.22 3.28
CA ARG A 358 17.60 -21.76 3.72
C ARG A 358 17.72 -22.62 4.98
N ALA A 359 18.77 -23.45 5.08
CA ALA A 359 19.02 -24.28 6.27
C ALA A 359 19.33 -23.43 7.51
N ALA A 360 19.93 -22.25 7.33
CA ALA A 360 20.16 -21.28 8.38
C ALA A 360 18.93 -20.40 8.70
N GLY A 361 17.81 -20.57 7.99
CA GLY A 361 16.60 -19.74 8.16
C GLY A 361 16.79 -18.28 7.76
N ALA A 362 17.79 -17.98 6.93
CA ALA A 362 18.14 -16.61 6.53
C ALA A 362 17.54 -16.22 5.16
N ALA A 363 16.92 -17.15 4.43
CA ALA A 363 16.30 -16.86 3.13
C ALA A 363 14.94 -16.14 3.30
N PRO A 364 14.61 -15.14 2.45
CA PRO A 364 15.48 -14.50 1.45
C PRO A 364 16.46 -13.49 2.09
N ILE A 365 17.71 -13.46 1.63
CA ILE A 365 18.73 -12.49 2.11
C ILE A 365 18.77 -11.29 1.17
N ARG A 366 18.62 -10.08 1.70
CA ARG A 366 18.64 -8.83 0.91
C ARG A 366 20.03 -8.21 0.82
N ALA A 367 20.29 -7.45 -0.24
CA ALA A 367 21.50 -6.67 -0.40
C ALA A 367 21.81 -5.82 0.85
N GLY A 368 23.04 -5.93 1.36
CA GLY A 368 23.48 -5.26 2.60
C GLY A 368 23.23 -6.04 3.90
N GLN A 369 22.49 -7.16 3.87
CA GLN A 369 22.35 -8.03 5.03
C GLN A 369 23.58 -8.95 5.21
N PRO A 370 23.95 -9.31 6.45
CA PRO A 370 25.01 -10.28 6.71
C PRO A 370 24.76 -11.60 5.96
N GLY A 371 25.74 -12.06 5.19
CA GLY A 371 25.60 -13.26 4.36
C GLY A 371 25.09 -13.03 2.94
N TYR A 372 24.73 -11.80 2.57
CA TYR A 372 24.41 -11.47 1.19
C TYR A 372 25.65 -11.59 0.28
N SER A 373 25.46 -12.17 -0.90
CA SER A 373 26.45 -12.17 -1.97
C SER A 373 25.75 -12.14 -3.32
N SER A 374 26.26 -11.37 -4.28
CA SER A 374 25.78 -11.35 -5.67
C SER A 374 25.91 -12.70 -6.39
N LYS A 375 26.61 -13.69 -5.81
CA LYS A 375 26.64 -15.07 -6.31
C LYS A 375 25.39 -15.88 -5.93
N LEU A 376 24.63 -15.40 -4.93
CA LEU A 376 23.43 -16.03 -4.39
C LEU A 376 22.14 -15.38 -4.94
N ASP A 377 22.27 -14.18 -5.49
CA ASP A 377 21.26 -13.43 -6.22
C ASP A 377 21.43 -13.73 -7.73
N ARG A 378 20.55 -14.60 -8.26
CA ARG A 378 20.73 -15.17 -9.61
C ARG A 378 20.27 -14.22 -10.71
N ASP A 379 19.29 -13.39 -10.41
CA ASP A 379 18.63 -12.44 -11.30
C ASP A 379 19.06 -10.99 -11.06
N GLY A 380 19.82 -10.72 -10.00
CA GLY A 380 20.50 -9.46 -9.76
C GLY A 380 19.58 -8.37 -9.24
N ASP A 381 18.47 -8.74 -8.62
CA ASP A 381 17.41 -7.82 -8.17
C ASP A 381 17.62 -7.32 -6.73
N GLY A 382 18.69 -7.77 -6.07
CA GLY A 382 19.03 -7.44 -4.69
C GLY A 382 18.45 -8.39 -3.66
N ILE A 383 17.82 -9.49 -4.08
CA ILE A 383 17.26 -10.53 -3.20
C ILE A 383 17.91 -11.88 -3.53
N ALA A 384 18.78 -12.34 -2.63
CA ALA A 384 19.43 -13.63 -2.76
C ALA A 384 18.55 -14.77 -2.24
N CYS A 385 18.56 -15.88 -2.96
CA CYS A 385 18.00 -17.17 -2.54
C CYS A 385 16.47 -17.22 -2.37
N GLU A 386 15.76 -16.54 -3.27
CA GLU A 386 14.29 -16.61 -3.45
C GLU A 386 13.75 -18.05 -3.52
#